data_AF-A0A1M4XQY1-F1
#
_entry.id   AF-A0A1M4XQY1-F1
#
_cell.length_a   1.000
_cell.length_b   1.000
_cell.length_c   1.000
_cell.angle_alpha   90.00
_cell.angle_beta   90.00
_cell.angle_gamma   90.00
#
_symmetry.space_group_name_H-M   'P 1'
#
loop_
_entity.id
_entity.type
_entity.pdbx_description
1 polymer ?
#
loop_
_entity_poly.entity_id
_entity_poly.type
_entity_poly.pdbx_seq_one_letter_code
_entity_poly.pdbx_strand_id
1 'polypeptide(L)'
;MSESEGIHLLLEQEGPYAFRVSFEGTGLDALHTDEPAPLGAGAGPSPAHLLLAGVANCLSASLVFALRKFKNNPGPIRTRITARRERNAQGRWRLPRAEVEIQLADPAASLGKV
;
A
#
# COMPACT_ATOMS: atom_id res chain seq x y z
N MET A 1 -27.90 -3.34 -10.02
CA MET A 1 -27.29 -4.66 -10.26
C MET A 1 -25.87 -4.58 -9.71
N SER A 2 -25.58 -5.29 -8.63
CA SER A 2 -24.24 -5.32 -8.05
C SER A 2 -23.48 -6.45 -8.74
N GLU A 3 -22.73 -6.13 -9.79
CA GLU A 3 -21.67 -7.04 -10.23
C GLU A 3 -20.60 -7.04 -9.13
N SER A 4 -20.61 -8.07 -8.28
CA SER A 4 -19.47 -8.33 -7.40
C SER A 4 -18.41 -9.03 -8.23
N GLU A 5 -17.59 -8.26 -8.94
CA GLU A 5 -16.35 -8.78 -9.50
C GLU A 5 -15.39 -9.00 -8.33
N GLY A 6 -15.04 -10.27 -8.07
CA GLY A 6 -14.12 -10.63 -7.00
C GLY A 6 -12.71 -10.15 -7.30
N ILE A 7 -11.95 -9.79 -6.27
CA ILE A 7 -10.52 -9.52 -6.40
C ILE A 7 -9.78 -10.84 -6.18
N HIS A 8 -9.13 -11.36 -7.21
CA HIS A 8 -8.49 -12.67 -7.21
C HIS A 8 -6.96 -12.55 -7.36
N LEU A 9 -6.23 -13.14 -6.43
CA LEU A 9 -4.78 -13.23 -6.46
C LEU A 9 -4.37 -14.68 -6.16
N LEU A 10 -3.36 -15.16 -6.88
CA LEU A 10 -2.72 -16.45 -6.62
C LEU A 10 -1.31 -16.22 -6.09
N LEU A 11 -0.94 -16.91 -5.01
CA LEU A 11 0.41 -16.91 -4.46
C LEU A 11 1.03 -18.29 -4.61
N GLU A 12 2.18 -18.33 -5.28
CA GLU A 12 2.98 -19.55 -5.45
C GLU A 12 4.33 -19.38 -4.74
N GLN A 13 4.69 -20.35 -3.90
CA GLN A 13 5.92 -20.29 -3.13
C GLN A 13 7.12 -20.61 -4.02
N GLU A 14 8.13 -19.73 -4.04
CA GLU A 14 9.35 -19.86 -4.84
C GLU A 14 10.61 -20.07 -3.97
N GLY A 15 10.48 -19.93 -2.65
CA GLY A 15 11.57 -20.09 -1.70
C GLY A 15 11.06 -20.21 -0.25
N PRO A 16 11.94 -20.13 0.75
CA PRO A 16 11.56 -20.31 2.16
C PRO A 16 10.44 -19.35 2.60
N TYR A 17 10.59 -18.06 2.26
CA TYR A 17 9.62 -17.00 2.55
C TYR A 17 9.38 -16.09 1.33
N ALA A 18 9.65 -16.62 0.13
CA ALA A 18 9.50 -15.92 -1.13
C ALA A 18 8.31 -16.47 -1.92
N PHE A 19 7.55 -15.58 -2.55
CA PHE A 19 6.35 -15.92 -3.31
C PHE A 19 6.24 -15.10 -4.59
N ARG A 20 5.74 -15.75 -5.64
CA ARG A 20 5.20 -15.11 -6.84
C ARG A 20 3.73 -14.78 -6.61
N VAL A 21 3.38 -13.51 -6.75
CA VAL A 21 2.00 -13.01 -6.65
C VAL A 21 1.47 -12.72 -8.05
N SER A 22 0.46 -13.48 -8.47
CA SER A 22 -0.22 -13.30 -9.76
C SER A 22 -1.56 -12.60 -9.56
N PHE A 23 -1.85 -11.58 -10.36
CA PHE A 23 -3.09 -10.79 -10.30
C PHE A 23 -4.07 -11.28 -11.39
N GLU A 24 -4.84 -12.30 -11.07
CA GLU A 24 -5.69 -13.01 -12.02
C GLU A 24 -6.68 -12.06 -12.73
N GLY A 25 -6.82 -12.19 -14.05
CA GLY A 25 -7.74 -11.38 -14.85
C GLY A 25 -7.26 -9.95 -15.17
N THR A 26 -6.13 -9.49 -14.63
CA THR A 26 -5.68 -8.09 -14.82
C THR A 26 -4.66 -7.89 -15.94
N GLY A 27 -4.00 -8.96 -16.39
CA GLY A 27 -2.89 -8.88 -17.36
C GLY A 27 -1.61 -8.23 -16.81
N LEU A 28 -1.56 -7.93 -15.51
CA LEU A 28 -0.36 -7.40 -14.85
C LEU A 28 0.71 -8.48 -14.71
N ASP A 29 1.97 -8.05 -14.78
CA ASP A 29 3.11 -8.91 -14.48
C ASP A 29 3.05 -9.41 -13.03
N ALA A 30 3.46 -10.66 -12.82
CA ALA A 30 3.53 -11.23 -11.48
C ALA A 30 4.59 -10.52 -10.63
N LEU A 31 4.28 -10.30 -9.36
CA LEU A 31 5.17 -9.65 -8.41
C LEU A 31 5.91 -10.71 -7.56
N HIS A 32 7.24 -10.72 -7.64
CA HIS A 32 8.04 -11.47 -6.69
C HIS A 32 8.10 -10.73 -5.34
N THR A 33 7.92 -11.47 -4.25
CA THR A 33 7.93 -10.96 -2.87
C THR A 33 8.83 -11.85 -2.01
N ASP A 34 9.48 -11.27 -1.01
CA ASP A 34 10.34 -12.01 -0.10
C ASP A 34 10.46 -11.29 1.24
N GLU A 35 10.56 -12.05 2.33
CA GLU A 35 10.95 -11.46 3.62
C GLU A 35 12.45 -11.14 3.63
N PRO A 36 12.90 -10.13 4.39
CA PRO A 36 14.31 -9.86 4.53
C PRO A 36 14.98 -10.93 5.41
N ALA A 37 16.31 -10.91 5.43
CA ALA A 37 17.09 -11.68 6.40
C ALA A 37 16.62 -11.35 7.84
N PRO A 38 16.57 -12.35 8.75
CA PRO A 38 17.11 -13.71 8.59
C PRO A 38 16.10 -14.74 8.03
N LEU A 39 14.87 -14.34 7.69
CA LEU A 39 13.85 -15.30 7.22
C LEU A 39 14.05 -15.62 5.74
N GLY A 40 14.02 -14.59 4.89
CA GLY A 40 14.23 -14.72 3.46
C GLY A 40 15.55 -14.10 3.00
N ALA A 41 15.70 -13.97 1.68
CA ALA A 41 16.88 -13.39 1.05
C ALA A 41 16.75 -11.87 0.85
N GLY A 42 15.56 -11.29 1.05
CA GLY A 42 15.28 -9.89 0.76
C GLY A 42 15.28 -9.59 -0.75
N ALA A 43 14.94 -10.58 -1.59
CA ALA A 43 14.95 -10.44 -3.05
C ALA A 43 13.74 -9.67 -3.63
N GLY A 44 12.85 -9.17 -2.77
CA GLY A 44 11.66 -8.41 -3.17
C GLY A 44 11.02 -7.67 -1.99
N PRO A 45 9.88 -6.97 -2.22
CA PRO A 45 9.13 -6.35 -1.13
C PRO A 45 8.56 -7.42 -0.18
N SER A 46 8.83 -7.24 1.12
CA SER A 46 8.17 -8.02 2.17
C SER A 46 6.65 -7.78 2.23
N PRO A 47 5.87 -8.70 2.83
CA PRO A 47 4.45 -8.49 3.10
C PRO A 47 4.13 -7.18 3.83
N ALA A 48 5.02 -6.72 4.73
CA ALA A 48 4.85 -5.43 5.39
C ALA A 48 4.96 -4.26 4.41
N HIS A 49 5.87 -4.32 3.44
CA HIS A 49 5.98 -3.27 2.41
C HIS A 49 4.70 -3.20 1.58
N LEU A 50 4.15 -4.34 1.16
CA LEU A 50 2.91 -4.40 0.39
C LEU A 50 1.72 -3.88 1.16
N LEU A 51 1.58 -4.27 2.43
CA LEU A 51 0.53 -3.76 3.30
C LEU A 51 0.60 -2.23 3.43
N LEU A 52 1.78 -1.69 3.73
CA LEU A 52 1.97 -0.25 3.91
C LEU A 52 1.76 0.52 2.60
N ALA A 53 2.19 -0.02 1.46
CA ALA A 53 1.91 0.54 0.14
C ALA A 53 0.41 0.59 -0.13
N GLY A 54 -0.33 -0.49 0.16
CA GLY A 54 -1.79 -0.54 0.03
C GLY A 54 -2.50 0.50 0.91
N VAL A 55 -2.09 0.63 2.18
CA VAL A 55 -2.64 1.64 3.11
C VAL A 55 -2.38 3.06 2.59
N ALA A 56 -1.13 3.37 2.25
CA ALA A 56 -0.74 4.69 1.75
C ALA A 56 -1.48 5.03 0.45
N ASN A 57 -1.59 4.08 -0.47
CA ASN A 57 -2.31 4.27 -1.74
C ASN A 57 -3.81 4.51 -1.51
N CYS A 58 -4.45 3.73 -0.65
CA CYS A 58 -5.88 3.88 -0.35
C CYS A 58 -6.22 5.25 0.24
N LEU A 59 -5.44 5.71 1.23
CA LEU A 59 -5.61 7.04 1.83
C LEU A 59 -5.36 8.16 0.81
N SER A 60 -4.31 8.03 0.00
CA SER A 60 -3.94 9.00 -1.04
C SER A 60 -5.02 9.11 -2.11
N ALA A 61 -5.50 7.98 -2.64
CA ALA A 61 -6.57 7.93 -3.64
C ALA A 61 -7.87 8.51 -3.09
N SER A 62 -8.22 8.17 -1.85
CA SER A 62 -9.42 8.68 -1.17
C SER A 62 -9.36 10.20 -1.01
N LEU A 63 -8.20 10.76 -0.64
CA LEU A 63 -8.01 12.20 -0.54
C LEU A 63 -8.12 12.90 -1.90
N VAL A 64 -7.45 12.39 -2.93
CA VAL A 64 -7.53 12.93 -4.30
C VAL A 64 -8.97 12.91 -4.81
N PHE A 65 -9.69 11.81 -4.58
CA PHE A 65 -11.11 11.70 -4.90
C PHE A 65 -11.94 12.77 -4.20
N ALA A 66 -11.76 12.95 -2.89
CA ALA A 66 -12.50 13.95 -2.12
C ALA A 66 -12.22 15.37 -2.61
N LEU A 67 -10.94 15.73 -2.85
CA LEU A 67 -10.54 17.04 -3.36
C LEU A 67 -11.23 17.35 -4.70
N ARG A 68 -11.19 16.39 -5.64
CA ARG A 68 -11.85 16.50 -6.95
C ARG A 68 -13.37 16.58 -6.85
N LYS A 69 -13.99 15.81 -5.95
CA LYS A 69 -15.44 15.87 -5.69
C LYS A 69 -15.90 17.27 -5.29
N PHE A 70 -15.08 18.00 -4.53
CA PHE A 70 -15.33 19.39 -4.15
C PHE A 70 -14.69 20.41 -5.10
N LYS A 71 -14.46 20.03 -6.37
CA LYS A 71 -13.95 20.89 -7.45
C LYS A 71 -12.57 21.53 -7.20
N ASN A 72 -11.79 20.99 -6.26
CA ASN A 72 -10.38 21.33 -6.18
C ASN A 72 -9.62 20.60 -7.29
N ASN A 73 -8.59 21.23 -7.84
CA ASN A 73 -7.69 20.62 -8.81
C ASN A 73 -6.28 20.52 -8.20
N PRO A 74 -6.06 19.61 -7.22
CA PRO A 74 -4.76 19.51 -6.58
C PRO A 74 -3.71 19.05 -7.60
N GLY A 75 -2.52 19.64 -7.53
CA GLY A 75 -1.32 19.09 -8.17
C GLY A 75 -0.95 17.71 -7.60
N PRO A 76 0.10 17.07 -8.14
CA PRO A 76 0.55 15.75 -7.69
C PRO A 76 0.83 15.72 -6.18
N ILE A 77 0.34 14.69 -5.49
CA ILE A 77 0.60 14.51 -4.07
C ILE A 77 1.79 13.57 -3.85
N ARG A 78 2.49 13.74 -2.73
CA ARG A 78 3.57 12.83 -2.29
C ARG A 78 3.21 12.23 -0.94
N THR A 79 3.22 10.91 -0.84
CA THR A 79 2.89 10.22 0.40
C THR A 79 4.09 9.46 0.95
N ARG A 80 4.34 9.60 2.25
CA ARG A 80 5.29 8.79 3.01
C ARG A 80 4.54 8.02 4.08
N ILE A 81 4.84 6.73 4.22
CA ILE A 81 4.35 5.91 5.32
C ILE A 81 5.52 5.36 6.12
N THR A 82 5.45 5.47 7.45
CA THR A 82 6.44 4.94 8.38
C THR A 82 5.75 4.03 9.38
N ALA A 83 6.29 2.84 9.62
CA ALA A 83 5.77 1.92 10.62
C ALA A 83 6.91 1.25 11.39
N ARG A 84 6.65 0.83 12.62
CA ARG A 84 7.60 0.04 13.43
C ARG A 84 7.06 -1.37 13.61
N ARG A 85 7.95 -2.36 13.52
CA ARG A 85 7.64 -3.76 13.87
C ARG A 85 7.93 -3.97 15.35
N GLU A 86 7.01 -4.58 16.07
CA GLU A 86 7.13 -4.85 17.50
C GLU A 86 6.63 -6.26 17.81
N ARG A 87 7.18 -6.89 18.87
CA ARG A 87 6.65 -8.14 19.39
C ARG A 87 5.56 -7.84 20.40
N ASN A 88 4.41 -8.49 20.27
CA ASN A 88 3.34 -8.38 21.25
C ASN A 88 3.65 -9.21 22.52
N ALA A 89 2.74 -9.20 23.50
CA ALA A 89 2.89 -9.94 24.76
C ALA A 89 3.09 -11.47 24.61
N GLN A 90 2.72 -12.05 23.45
CA GLN A 90 2.97 -13.46 23.14
C GLN A 90 4.22 -13.66 22.24
N GLY A 91 5.07 -12.64 22.11
CA GLY A 91 6.30 -12.71 21.30
C GLY A 91 6.07 -12.69 19.79
N ARG A 92 4.87 -12.38 19.29
CA ARG A 92 4.57 -12.39 17.84
C ARG A 92 4.82 -11.02 17.21
N TRP A 93 5.42 -11.00 16.03
CA TRP A 93 5.62 -9.77 15.26
C TRP A 93 4.29 -9.15 14.85
N ARG A 94 4.18 -7.84 15.06
CA ARG A 94 3.04 -6.98 14.72
C ARG A 94 3.53 -5.64 14.17
N LEU A 95 2.64 -4.95 13.47
CA LEU A 95 2.77 -3.54 13.08
C LEU A 95 1.72 -2.75 13.87
N PRO A 96 2.01 -2.37 15.13
CA PRO A 96 1.01 -1.73 15.99
C PRO A 96 0.58 -0.35 15.48
N ARG A 97 1.45 0.33 14.73
CA ARG A 97 1.19 1.68 14.22
C ARG A 97 1.88 1.91 12.89
N ALA A 98 1.18 2.62 12.01
CA ALA A 98 1.72 3.26 10.83
C ALA A 98 1.33 4.74 10.84
N GLU A 99 2.29 5.61 10.50
CA GLU A 99 2.12 7.04 10.33
C GLU A 99 2.15 7.36 8.84
N VAL A 100 1.15 8.08 8.35
CA VAL A 100 1.03 8.46 6.94
C VAL A 100 1.10 9.97 6.84
N GLU A 101 2.09 10.47 6.13
CA GLU A 101 2.27 11.88 5.80
C GLU A 101 1.94 12.07 4.32
N ILE A 102 0.91 12.85 4.01
CA ILE A 102 0.53 13.20 2.63
C ILE A 102 0.82 14.68 2.42
N GLN A 103 1.74 14.97 1.50
CA GLN A 103 2.14 16.31 1.10
C GLN A 103 1.39 16.68 -0.18
N LEU A 104 0.64 17.78 -0.13
CA LEU A 104 -0.02 18.36 -1.31
C LEU A 104 0.97 19.26 -2.05
N ALA A 105 0.91 19.30 -3.38
CA ALA A 105 1.72 20.23 -4.18
C ALA A 105 1.34 21.69 -3.92
N ASP A 106 0.06 21.93 -3.65
CA ASP A 106 -0.49 23.27 -3.47
C ASP A 106 -0.56 23.64 -1.99
N PRO A 107 -0.27 24.89 -1.61
CA PRO A 107 -0.59 25.41 -0.29
C PRO A 107 -2.07 25.19 0.06
N ALA A 108 -2.37 24.90 1.32
CA ALA A 108 -3.76 24.71 1.76
C ALA A 108 -4.66 25.92 1.42
N ALA A 109 -4.09 27.13 1.46
CA ALA A 109 -4.81 28.37 1.13
C ALA A 109 -5.18 28.53 -0.35
N SER A 110 -4.58 27.76 -1.26
CA SER A 110 -4.95 27.74 -2.69
C SER A 110 -5.94 26.63 -3.04
N LEU A 111 -6.25 25.73 -2.11
CA LEU A 111 -7.29 24.72 -2.26
C LEU A 111 -8.63 25.33 -1.83
N GLY A 112 -9.44 25.74 -2.81
CA GLY A 112 -10.75 26.35 -2.59
C GLY A 112 -10.77 27.86 -2.84
N LYS A 113 -10.73 28.25 -4.12
CA LYS A 113 -11.27 29.52 -4.63
C LYS A 113 -11.88 29.31 -6.01
N VAL A 114 -12.99 28.57 -6.08
CA VAL A 114 -13.91 28.58 -7.23
C VAL A 114 -15.33 28.51 -6.72
#